data_AF-A0A914U657-F1
#
_entry.id   AF-A0A914U657-F1
#
_cell.length_a   1.000
_cell.length_b   1.000
_cell.length_c   1.000
_cell.angle_alpha   90.00
_cell.angle_beta   90.00
_cell.angle_gamma   90.00
#
_symmetry.space_group_name_H-M   'P 1'
#
loop_
_entity.id
_entity.type
_entity.pdbx_description
1 polymer ?
#
loop_
_entity_poly.entity_id
_entity_poly.type
_entity_poly.pdbx_seq_one_letter_code
_entity_poly.pdbx_strand_id
1 'polypeptide(L)'
;MMDSPVETIIETTDVAPRDESYGGDDNDGAAAPTEASYRRENSAVEEKDENFGRLEERVTYLEDQFKHWKSIVQGLDGRIKKVELHQRGCQIGGRIISFGEKQQNVLNCTECQCSSTGELHCGAIGCQHVKCAHPIQVFGECCPKCGAQ
;
A
#
# COMPACT_ATOMS: atom_id res chain seq x y z
N MET A 1 16.66 8.50 -44.21
CA MET A 1 16.79 9.71 -45.01
C MET A 1 16.36 10.86 -44.11
N MET A 2 17.36 11.59 -43.60
CA MET A 2 17.63 13.01 -43.93
C MET A 2 16.63 13.92 -43.20
N ASP A 3 16.95 15.00 -42.51
CA ASP A 3 18.19 15.66 -42.07
C ASP A 3 17.71 16.76 -41.08
N SER A 4 18.63 17.42 -40.39
CA SER A 4 18.38 18.61 -39.56
C SER A 4 17.95 19.82 -40.46
N PRO A 5 17.54 20.99 -39.92
CA PRO A 5 18.55 21.95 -39.48
C PRO A 5 18.16 22.86 -38.29
N VAL A 6 19.22 23.43 -37.73
CA VAL A 6 19.34 24.52 -36.75
C VAL A 6 18.91 25.85 -37.35
N GLU A 7 18.27 26.74 -36.57
CA GLU A 7 18.54 28.19 -36.66
C GLU A 7 18.47 28.89 -35.29
N THR A 8 19.39 29.83 -35.17
CA THR A 8 19.82 30.65 -34.04
C THR A 8 18.96 31.90 -33.92
N ILE A 9 18.64 32.35 -32.69
CA ILE A 9 18.30 33.76 -32.46
C ILE A 9 19.05 34.24 -31.22
N ILE A 10 19.95 35.19 -31.47
CA ILE A 10 20.70 35.99 -30.51
C ILE A 10 19.83 37.21 -30.20
N GLU A 11 19.63 37.55 -28.93
CA GLU A 11 19.24 38.91 -28.57
C GLU A 11 20.21 39.45 -27.50
N THR A 12 21.09 40.30 -27.99
CA THR A 12 21.98 41.20 -27.28
C THR A 12 21.15 42.23 -26.51
N THR A 13 21.46 42.44 -25.24
CA THR A 13 21.11 43.68 -24.55
C THR A 13 22.38 44.44 -24.20
N ASP A 14 22.45 45.64 -24.76
CA ASP A 14 23.49 46.65 -24.63
C ASP A 14 23.68 47.12 -23.19
N VAL A 15 24.94 47.28 -22.78
CA VAL A 15 25.32 48.17 -21.67
C VAL A 15 26.43 49.10 -22.14
N ALA A 16 26.10 50.39 -22.11
CA ALA A 16 26.93 51.54 -22.46
C ALA A 16 28.05 51.79 -21.41
N PRO A 17 29.06 52.63 -21.72
CA PRO A 17 30.36 52.60 -21.05
C PRO A 17 30.39 53.43 -19.77
N ARG A 18 31.21 53.03 -18.81
CA ARG A 18 31.57 53.84 -17.65
C ARG A 18 33.09 54.02 -17.61
N ASP A 19 33.46 55.30 -17.56
CA ASP A 19 34.80 55.87 -17.53
C ASP A 19 35.75 55.22 -16.52
N GLU A 20 37.02 55.15 -16.94
CA GLU A 20 38.17 54.95 -16.09
C GLU A 20 38.35 56.11 -15.10
N SER A 21 38.47 55.80 -13.81
CA SER A 21 39.35 56.59 -12.95
C SER A 21 39.82 55.83 -11.71
N TYR A 22 41.14 55.69 -11.65
CA TYR A 22 41.97 55.78 -10.46
C TYR A 22 41.93 54.64 -9.42
N GLY A 23 42.93 53.75 -9.53
CA GLY A 23 43.91 53.47 -8.46
C GLY A 23 43.41 52.81 -7.18
N GLY A 24 43.69 51.51 -7.05
CA GLY A 24 43.63 50.77 -5.80
C GLY A 24 43.99 49.31 -6.01
N ASP A 25 45.28 48.99 -5.97
CA ASP A 25 45.78 47.62 -5.83
C ASP A 25 45.34 47.05 -4.47
N ASP A 26 44.13 46.51 -4.38
CA ASP A 26 43.81 45.53 -3.33
C ASP A 26 44.16 44.14 -3.86
N ASN A 27 45.47 43.91 -3.97
CA ASN A 27 46.04 42.58 -3.90
C ASN A 27 45.76 42.05 -2.48
N ASP A 28 44.56 41.51 -2.25
CA ASP A 28 44.39 40.49 -1.22
C ASP A 28 45.14 39.26 -1.72
N GLY A 29 46.45 39.27 -1.47
CA GLY A 29 47.31 38.13 -1.59
C GLY A 29 46.73 37.03 -0.73
N ALA A 30 45.93 36.16 -1.33
CA ALA A 30 45.57 34.88 -0.75
C ALA A 30 46.89 34.15 -0.52
N ALA A 31 47.42 34.28 0.70
CA ALA A 31 48.57 33.53 1.14
C ALA A 31 48.28 32.07 0.81
N ALA A 32 49.14 31.45 0.00
CA ALA A 32 49.04 30.04 -0.30
C ALA A 32 48.83 29.30 1.03
N PRO A 33 47.78 28.45 1.15
CA PRO A 33 47.45 27.82 2.42
C PRO A 33 48.71 27.14 2.96
N THR A 34 49.10 27.52 4.17
CA THR A 34 50.28 26.94 4.81
C THR A 34 50.11 25.41 4.89
N GLU A 35 51.20 24.65 4.81
CA GLU A 35 51.15 23.18 4.95
C GLU A 35 50.40 22.73 6.21
N ALA A 36 50.38 23.56 7.26
CA ALA A 36 49.62 23.33 8.48
C ALA A 36 48.10 23.46 8.32
N SER A 37 47.61 24.34 7.43
CA SER A 37 46.19 24.47 7.07
C SER A 37 45.73 23.26 6.28
N TYR A 38 46.49 22.91 5.23
CA TYR A 38 46.20 21.78 4.36
C TYR A 38 46.19 20.45 5.14
N ARG A 39 47.14 20.25 6.05
CA ARG A 39 47.19 19.07 6.93
C ARG A 39 45.98 19.01 7.87
N ARG A 40 45.50 20.14 8.40
CA ARG A 40 44.34 20.19 9.29
C ARG A 40 43.04 19.86 8.56
N GLU A 41 42.85 20.39 7.35
CA GLU A 41 41.69 20.09 6.52
C GLU A 41 41.67 18.63 6.08
N ASN A 42 42.81 18.07 5.64
CA ASN A 42 42.88 16.66 5.28
C ASN A 42 42.58 15.74 6.45
N SER A 43 43.12 16.01 7.65
CA SER A 43 42.80 15.21 8.84
C SER A 43 41.32 15.29 9.22
N ALA A 44 40.68 16.45 9.04
CA ALA A 44 39.25 16.61 9.29
C ALA A 44 38.36 15.95 8.22
N VAL A 45 38.88 15.78 6.99
CA VAL A 45 38.22 15.02 5.91
C VAL A 45 38.34 13.52 6.17
N GLU A 46 39.52 13.03 6.54
CA GLU A 46 39.74 11.62 6.89
C GLU A 46 38.87 11.17 8.07
N GLU A 47 38.77 11.98 9.13
CA GLU A 47 37.90 11.68 10.28
C GLU A 47 36.40 11.64 9.90
N LYS A 48 35.99 12.45 8.92
CA LYS A 48 34.61 12.44 8.42
C LYS A 48 34.34 11.22 7.54
N ASP A 49 35.30 10.80 6.72
CA ASP A 49 35.19 9.61 5.88
C ASP A 49 35.09 8.34 6.73
N GLU A 50 35.88 8.23 7.80
CA GLU A 50 35.79 7.12 8.76
C GLU A 50 34.43 7.08 9.48
N ASN A 51 33.93 8.23 9.92
CA ASN A 51 32.64 8.33 10.58
C ASN A 51 31.47 8.03 9.61
N PHE A 52 31.56 8.48 8.36
CA PHE A 52 30.57 8.20 7.34
C PHE A 52 30.55 6.70 6.99
N GLY A 53 31.72 6.08 6.83
CA GLY A 53 31.83 4.63 6.62
C GLY A 53 31.23 3.82 7.78
N ARG A 54 31.47 4.24 9.03
CA ARG A 54 30.87 3.60 10.22
C ARG A 54 29.35 3.79 10.28
N LEU A 55 28.84 4.92 9.81
CA LEU A 55 27.40 5.18 9.73
C LEU A 55 26.75 4.32 8.64
N GLU A 56 27.39 4.22 7.47
CA GLU A 56 26.93 3.41 6.33
C GLU A 56 26.82 1.93 6.68
N GLU A 57 27.80 1.39 7.43
CA GLU A 57 27.76 0.02 7.94
C GLU A 57 26.53 -0.22 8.84
N ARG A 58 26.25 0.71 9.75
CA ARG A 58 25.09 0.63 10.66
C ARG A 58 23.77 0.77 9.91
N VAL A 59 23.70 1.66 8.93
CA VAL A 59 22.50 1.84 8.08
C VAL A 59 22.24 0.56 7.30
N THR A 60 23.27 -0.03 6.70
CA THR A 60 23.15 -1.27 5.92
C THR A 60 22.65 -2.44 6.79
N TYR A 61 23.17 -2.58 8.02
CA TYR A 61 22.67 -3.56 8.97
C TYR A 61 21.18 -3.35 9.32
N LEU A 62 20.78 -2.11 9.59
CA LEU A 62 19.38 -1.79 9.90
C LEU A 62 18.45 -1.99 8.70
N GLU A 63 18.90 -1.69 7.49
CA GLU A 63 18.16 -1.95 6.26
C GLU A 63 17.91 -3.44 6.05
N ASP A 64 18.90 -4.29 6.33
CA ASP A 64 18.75 -5.74 6.25
C ASP A 64 17.73 -6.26 7.28
N GLN A 65 17.85 -5.81 8.53
CA GLN A 65 16.87 -6.12 9.59
C GLN A 65 15.46 -5.65 9.22
N PHE A 66 15.34 -4.45 8.64
CA PHE A 66 14.05 -3.91 8.23
C PHE A 66 13.45 -4.68 7.04
N LYS A 67 14.26 -5.14 6.09
CA LYS A 67 13.78 -6.01 4.99
C LYS A 67 13.20 -7.32 5.53
N HIS A 68 13.87 -7.94 6.48
CA HIS A 68 13.37 -9.15 7.13
C HIS A 68 12.07 -8.88 7.89
N TRP A 69 12.04 -7.82 8.71
CA TRP A 69 10.85 -7.43 9.45
C TRP A 69 9.65 -7.10 8.54
N LYS A 70 9.89 -6.41 7.42
CA LYS A 70 8.87 -6.11 6.42
C LYS A 70 8.20 -7.38 5.90
N SER A 71 8.98 -8.43 5.62
CA SER A 71 8.44 -9.72 5.18
C SER A 71 7.53 -10.36 6.25
N ILE A 72 7.96 -10.34 7.52
CA ILE A 72 7.17 -10.84 8.64
C ILE A 72 5.84 -10.07 8.76
N VAL A 73 5.91 -8.73 8.77
CA VAL A 73 4.74 -7.86 8.91
C VAL A 73 3.77 -8.07 7.74
N GLN A 74 4.26 -8.17 6.50
CA GLN A 74 3.42 -8.44 5.33
C GLN A 74 2.74 -9.82 5.42
N GLY A 75 3.44 -10.83 5.91
CA GLY A 75 2.85 -12.15 6.16
C GLY A 75 1.74 -12.12 7.23
N LEU A 76 1.93 -11.33 8.29
CA LEU A 76 0.93 -11.15 9.34
C LEU A 76 -0.28 -10.36 8.84
N ASP A 77 -0.11 -9.28 8.08
CA ASP A 77 -1.22 -8.52 7.47
C ASP A 77 -2.13 -9.40 6.61
N GLY A 78 -1.54 -10.25 5.76
CA GLY A 78 -2.31 -11.19 4.94
C GLY A 78 -3.12 -12.20 5.78
N ARG A 79 -2.53 -12.71 6.87
CA ARG A 79 -3.23 -13.62 7.80
C ARG A 79 -4.35 -12.91 8.57
N ILE A 80 -4.10 -11.69 9.04
CA ILE A 80 -5.08 -10.87 9.76
C ILE A 80 -6.27 -10.56 8.86
N LYS A 81 -6.05 -10.10 7.63
CA LYS A 81 -7.12 -9.84 6.65
C LYS A 81 -7.99 -11.07 6.39
N LYS A 82 -7.38 -12.26 6.30
CA LYS A 82 -8.12 -13.51 6.11
C LYS A 82 -9.00 -13.85 7.31
N VAL A 83 -8.46 -13.74 8.53
CA VAL A 83 -9.21 -14.00 9.77
C VAL A 83 -10.35 -12.99 9.91
N GLU A 84 -10.07 -11.72 9.66
CA GLU A 84 -11.03 -10.64 9.81
C GLU A 84 -12.24 -10.78 8.86
N LEU A 85 -12.02 -11.16 7.60
CA LEU A 85 -13.11 -11.45 6.66
C LEU A 85 -13.92 -12.70 7.03
N HIS A 86 -13.25 -13.77 7.48
CA HIS A 86 -13.96 -15.00 7.87
C HIS A 86 -14.73 -14.87 9.20
N GLN A 87 -14.28 -14.01 10.12
CA GLN A 87 -14.85 -13.88 11.47
C GLN A 87 -15.84 -12.74 11.64
N ARG A 88 -15.88 -11.73 10.75
CA ARG A 88 -16.82 -10.60 10.87
C ARG A 88 -18.29 -11.02 10.75
N GLY A 89 -18.57 -12.16 10.12
CA GLY A 89 -19.93 -12.65 9.91
C GLY A 89 -20.77 -11.69 9.05
N CYS A 90 -22.04 -12.00 8.88
CA CYS A 90 -23.00 -11.17 8.15
C CYS A 90 -24.15 -10.79 9.07
N GLN A 91 -24.65 -9.56 8.96
CA GLN A 91 -25.79 -9.11 9.75
C GLN A 91 -27.12 -9.37 9.02
N ILE A 92 -28.06 -10.04 9.67
CA ILE A 92 -29.43 -10.27 9.19
C ILE A 92 -30.43 -10.07 10.33
N GLY A 93 -31.37 -9.14 10.16
CA GLY A 93 -32.41 -8.89 11.17
C GLY A 93 -31.87 -8.55 12.57
N GLY A 94 -30.72 -7.85 12.64
CA GLY A 94 -30.06 -7.51 13.91
C GLY A 94 -29.20 -8.63 14.52
N ARG A 95 -29.20 -9.84 13.94
CA ARG A 95 -28.33 -10.96 14.36
C ARG A 95 -27.10 -11.03 13.47
N ILE A 96 -25.96 -11.43 14.03
CA ILE A 96 -24.76 -11.77 13.27
C ILE A 96 -24.76 -13.28 13.05
N ILE A 97 -24.62 -13.73 11.79
CA ILE A 97 -24.42 -15.12 11.42
C ILE A 97 -22.98 -15.33 10.96
N SER A 98 -22.38 -16.45 11.31
CA SER A 98 -20.98 -16.74 11.00
C SER A 98 -20.82 -17.17 9.53
N PHE A 99 -19.60 -17.10 9.00
CA PHE A 99 -19.28 -17.68 7.68
C PHE A 99 -19.75 -19.14 7.61
N GLY A 100 -20.46 -19.50 6.54
CA GLY A 100 -20.98 -20.85 6.32
C GLY A 100 -22.20 -21.22 7.15
N GLU A 101 -22.57 -20.44 8.17
CA GLU A 101 -23.79 -20.64 8.95
C GLU A 101 -25.02 -20.36 8.07
N LYS A 102 -26.00 -21.27 8.13
CA LYS A 102 -27.28 -21.13 7.43
C LYS A 102 -28.35 -20.68 8.41
N GLN A 103 -29.01 -19.57 8.10
CA GLN A 103 -30.15 -19.06 8.85
C GLN A 103 -31.41 -19.21 8.02
N GLN A 104 -32.34 -20.02 8.52
CA GLN A 104 -33.64 -20.21 7.90
C GLN A 104 -34.69 -19.32 8.55
N ASN A 105 -35.58 -18.78 7.72
CA ASN A 105 -36.79 -18.09 8.13
C ASN A 105 -37.99 -18.83 7.51
N VAL A 106 -38.64 -19.65 8.33
CA VAL A 106 -39.76 -20.51 7.91
C VAL A 106 -41.02 -19.72 7.59
N LEU A 107 -41.15 -18.48 8.10
CA LEU A 107 -42.31 -17.62 7.81
C LEU A 107 -42.29 -17.13 6.35
N ASN A 108 -41.10 -16.82 5.85
CA ASN A 108 -40.91 -16.30 4.49
C ASN A 108 -40.28 -17.33 3.53
N CYS A 109 -40.08 -18.56 4.02
CA CYS A 109 -39.39 -19.65 3.31
C CYS A 109 -38.07 -19.25 2.67
N THR A 110 -37.26 -18.48 3.40
CA THR A 110 -35.94 -18.03 2.97
C THR A 110 -34.83 -18.67 3.79
N GLU A 111 -33.73 -19.02 3.14
CA GLU A 111 -32.46 -19.42 3.74
C GLU A 111 -31.40 -18.39 3.36
N CYS A 112 -30.63 -17.95 4.35
CA CYS A 112 -29.52 -17.04 4.15
C CYS A 112 -28.21 -17.66 4.64
N GLN A 113 -27.11 -17.39 3.94
CA GLN A 113 -25.76 -17.83 4.30
C GLN A 113 -24.76 -16.69 4.12
N CYS A 114 -23.82 -16.58 5.04
CA CYS A 114 -22.72 -15.63 4.94
C CYS A 114 -21.57 -16.21 4.11
N SER A 115 -21.16 -15.50 3.07
CA SER A 115 -20.06 -15.87 2.17
C SER A 115 -18.68 -15.59 2.81
N SER A 116 -17.63 -16.12 2.20
CA SER A 116 -16.25 -15.90 2.65
C SER A 116 -15.77 -14.46 2.46
N THR A 117 -16.49 -13.67 1.65
CA THR A 117 -16.25 -12.24 1.45
C THR A 117 -17.04 -11.37 2.42
N GLY A 118 -17.85 -11.95 3.30
CA GLY A 118 -18.73 -11.22 4.22
C GLY A 118 -20.01 -10.71 3.55
N GLU A 119 -20.40 -11.29 2.42
CA GLU A 119 -21.65 -10.97 1.73
C GLU A 119 -22.77 -11.93 2.15
N LEU A 120 -23.96 -11.39 2.39
CA LEU A 120 -25.13 -12.16 2.76
C LEU A 120 -25.84 -12.65 1.49
N HIS A 121 -25.92 -13.97 1.29
CA HIS A 121 -26.69 -14.56 0.19
C HIS A 121 -27.96 -15.19 0.74
N CYS A 122 -29.11 -14.69 0.29
CA CYS A 122 -30.43 -15.18 0.68
C CYS A 122 -31.18 -15.72 -0.54
N GLY A 123 -31.88 -16.84 -0.38
CA GLY A 123 -32.71 -17.44 -1.40
C GLY A 123 -33.86 -18.25 -0.80
N ALA A 124 -34.68 -18.86 -1.65
CA ALA A 124 -35.72 -19.77 -1.19
C ALA A 124 -35.09 -21.01 -0.52
N ILE A 125 -35.74 -21.53 0.53
CA ILE A 125 -35.35 -22.81 1.14
C ILE A 125 -35.42 -23.91 0.06
N GLY A 126 -34.30 -24.61 -0.13
CA GLY A 126 -34.22 -25.70 -1.10
C GLY A 126 -35.05 -26.90 -0.65
N CYS A 127 -36.08 -27.25 -1.42
CA CYS A 127 -36.94 -28.40 -1.16
C CYS A 127 -36.58 -29.58 -2.04
N GLN A 128 -36.67 -30.79 -1.49
CA GLN A 128 -36.53 -32.01 -2.27
C GLN A 128 -37.77 -32.21 -3.15
N HIS A 129 -37.56 -32.61 -4.40
CA HIS A 129 -38.66 -32.88 -5.33
C HIS A 129 -39.41 -34.15 -4.89
N VAL A 130 -40.67 -34.01 -4.50
CA VAL A 130 -41.54 -35.13 -4.13
C VAL A 130 -42.15 -35.78 -5.38
N LYS A 131 -42.28 -37.12 -5.40
CA LYS A 131 -42.91 -37.89 -6.48
C LYS A 131 -44.16 -38.58 -5.95
N CYS A 132 -45.27 -37.86 -5.86
CA CYS A 132 -46.57 -38.42 -5.46
C CYS A 132 -47.72 -37.70 -6.16
N ALA A 133 -48.88 -38.35 -6.24
CA ALA A 133 -50.05 -37.81 -6.91
C ALA A 133 -50.64 -36.57 -6.20
N HIS A 134 -50.49 -36.50 -4.87
CA HIS A 134 -51.09 -35.45 -4.04
C HIS A 134 -50.05 -34.81 -3.11
N PRO A 135 -49.19 -33.91 -3.61
CA PRO A 135 -48.36 -33.08 -2.76
C PRO A 135 -49.22 -32.06 -2.00
N ILE A 136 -48.99 -31.94 -0.69
CA ILE A 136 -49.68 -31.01 0.21
C ILE A 136 -48.67 -30.06 0.87
N GLN A 137 -49.03 -28.78 0.96
CA GLN A 137 -48.28 -27.81 1.76
C GLN A 137 -48.78 -27.87 3.21
N VAL A 138 -47.89 -28.23 4.14
CA VAL A 138 -48.22 -28.28 5.56
C VAL A 138 -48.03 -26.89 6.15
N PHE A 139 -48.99 -26.44 6.98
CA PHE A 139 -48.88 -25.14 7.65
C PHE A 139 -47.63 -25.09 8.55
N GLY A 140 -46.85 -24.02 8.42
CA GLY A 140 -45.59 -23.86 9.16
C GLY A 140 -44.40 -24.64 8.58
N GLU A 141 -44.57 -25.32 7.44
CA GLU A 141 -43.46 -25.91 6.69
C GLU A 141 -43.32 -25.25 5.32
N CYS A 142 -42.07 -25.14 4.85
CA CYS A 142 -41.77 -24.57 3.55
C CYS A 142 -41.81 -25.59 2.41
N CYS A 143 -41.54 -26.86 2.70
CA CYS A 143 -41.50 -27.89 1.68
C CYS A 143 -42.78 -28.74 1.65
N PRO A 144 -43.27 -29.09 0.44
CA PRO A 144 -44.44 -29.94 0.32
C PRO A 144 -44.12 -31.38 0.74
N LYS A 145 -45.12 -32.06 1.28
CA LYS A 145 -45.09 -33.49 1.64
C LYS A 145 -46.15 -34.25 0.87
N CYS A 146 -46.04 -35.58 0.82
CA CYS A 146 -47.09 -36.39 0.21
C CYS A 146 -48.27 -36.53 1.17
N GLY A 147 -49.48 -36.22 0.68
CA GLY A 147 -50.71 -36.50 1.39
C GLY A 147 -50.97 -38.01 1.50
N ALA A 148 -51.81 -38.39 2.46
CA ALA A 148 -52.30 -39.76 2.54
C ALA A 148 -53.05 -40.12 1.25
N GLN A 149 -52.76 -41.30 0.71
CA GLN A 149 -53.45 -41.88 -0.44
C GLN A 149 -54.62 -42.74 0.02
#